data_AF-A0A955LCE2-F1
#
_entry.id   AF-A0A955LCE2-F1
#
_cell.length_a   1.000
_cell.length_b   1.000
_cell.length_c   1.000
_cell.angle_alpha   90.00
_cell.angle_beta   90.00
_cell.angle_gamma   90.00
#
_symmetry.space_group_name_H-M   'P 1'
#
loop_
_entity.id
_entity.type
_entity.pdbx_description
1 polymer ?
#
loop_
_entity_poly.entity_id
_entity_poly.type
_entity_poly.pdbx_seq_one_letter_code
_entity_poly.pdbx_strand_id
1 'polypeptide(L)'
;HQLAVALGFKDAPVGEVATTLQEVEAIYRREQSKHQSEPLAADGLTVQVNEVEIFERLGIVGKAPRGAIAYKYPAEQATTILEDVKFQVGRTGAITPVAILKPVEVSGAIVKHATLHNQDEIERKDVRIGDTVIVQRAGEVIPEVVEPLLNLRPKNAKRITFPTSCPACGQKVARDPDNARHECTNLNCPARHLEELSHFVSKKAVDIDGLGPQILEQLVSEGLVKTPVDLYTLTVEQLTPLERFADVAAENLVRAVQSCTTIPLARFLVGLSIRHVGEQTARDLAEAFGSLEAIAAATESELVHTENIGGVVARSISAYFARPETVELLNAFAEHGVTVEPFEKAVAGGKFAGMTVVFTGTLETLSRDEAKEIVRREGGTASASVSAKTDLVVLGENAGSKAKKAQELGVETISEQAFLKRIGR
;
A
#
# COMPACT_ATOMS: atom_id res chain seq x y z
N HIS A 1 21.19 -14.52 18.26
CA HIS A 1 21.95 -15.22 17.20
C HIS A 1 22.75 -16.42 17.73
N GLN A 2 23.60 -16.26 18.75
CA GLN A 2 24.40 -17.37 19.32
C GLN A 2 23.56 -18.57 19.79
N LEU A 3 22.41 -18.32 20.43
CA LEU A 3 21.49 -19.38 20.84
C LEU A 3 20.94 -20.18 19.64
N ALA A 4 20.65 -19.51 18.51
CA ALA A 4 20.19 -20.20 17.30
C ALA A 4 21.29 -21.11 16.73
N VAL A 5 22.55 -20.65 16.72
CA VAL A 5 23.69 -21.49 16.32
C VAL A 5 23.82 -22.70 17.25
N ALA A 6 23.72 -22.50 18.57
CA ALA A 6 23.79 -23.58 19.56
C ALA A 6 22.66 -24.61 19.42
N LEU A 7 21.48 -24.18 18.96
CA LEU A 7 20.32 -25.04 18.68
C LEU A 7 20.40 -25.73 17.31
N GLY A 8 21.47 -25.55 16.54
CA GLY A 8 21.71 -26.25 15.27
C GLY A 8 21.10 -25.58 14.04
N PHE A 9 20.69 -24.31 14.13
CA PHE A 9 20.26 -23.55 12.96
C PHE A 9 21.46 -23.31 12.03
N LYS A 10 21.42 -23.91 10.84
CA LYS A 10 22.42 -23.72 9.79
C LYS A 10 22.33 -22.28 9.25
N ASP A 11 23.49 -21.69 8.97
CA ASP A 11 23.61 -20.37 8.33
C ASP A 11 22.96 -19.20 9.08
N ALA A 12 22.78 -19.32 10.41
CA ALA A 12 22.29 -18.21 11.22
C ALA A 12 23.29 -17.03 11.14
N PRO A 13 22.87 -15.83 10.70
CA PRO A 13 23.77 -14.69 10.58
C PRO A 13 24.31 -14.35 11.97
N VAL A 14 25.62 -14.49 12.15
CA VAL A 14 26.29 -14.08 13.38
C VAL A 14 26.52 -12.58 13.29
N GLY A 15 25.55 -11.80 13.77
CA GLY A 15 25.72 -10.35 13.92
C GLY A 15 26.85 -10.02 14.91
N GLU A 16 27.54 -8.91 14.66
CA GLU A 16 28.60 -8.39 15.52
C GLU A 16 28.00 -7.39 16.52
N VAL A 17 28.50 -7.38 17.77
CA VAL A 17 28.03 -6.45 18.80
C VAL A 17 28.84 -5.16 18.71
N ALA A 18 28.15 -4.04 18.61
CA ALA A 18 28.72 -2.70 18.68
C ALA A 18 28.19 -1.96 19.92
N THR A 19 29.10 -1.29 20.64
CA THR A 19 28.81 -0.49 21.83
C THR A 19 28.71 1.01 21.53
N THR A 20 29.16 1.43 20.34
CA THR A 20 29.15 2.82 19.89
C THR A 20 28.66 2.94 18.45
N LEU A 21 28.18 4.13 18.06
CA LEU A 21 27.79 4.39 16.67
C LEU A 21 28.98 4.33 15.70
N GLN A 22 30.18 4.66 16.17
CA GLN A 22 31.41 4.57 15.39
C GLN A 22 31.75 3.12 15.05
N GLU A 23 31.52 2.18 15.97
CA GLU A 23 31.67 0.75 15.70
C GLU A 23 30.64 0.26 14.67
N VAL A 24 29.37 0.67 14.79
CA VAL A 24 28.34 0.36 13.79
C VAL A 24 28.75 0.84 12.40
N GLU A 25 29.27 2.07 12.29
CA GLU A 25 29.74 2.65 11.04
C GLU A 25 30.97 1.91 10.48
N ALA A 26 31.89 1.47 11.34
CA ALA A 26 33.05 0.68 10.92
C ALA A 26 32.64 -0.70 10.36
N ILE A 27 31.67 -1.36 11.00
CA ILE A 27 31.07 -2.61 10.53
C ILE A 27 30.40 -2.38 9.19
N TYR A 28 29.57 -1.35 9.07
CA TYR A 28 28.89 -0.99 7.83
C TYR A 28 29.87 -0.85 6.66
N ARG A 29 30.94 -0.08 6.81
CA ARG A 29 31.93 0.11 5.73
C ARG A 29 32.65 -1.18 5.35
N ARG A 30 32.96 -2.02 6.35
CA ARG A 30 33.62 -3.31 6.12
C ARG A 30 32.73 -4.24 5.30
N GLU A 31 31.47 -4.39 5.69
CA GLU A 31 30.52 -5.26 5.00
C GLU A 31 30.14 -4.71 3.62
N GLN A 32 29.95 -3.38 3.51
CA GLN A 32 29.72 -2.70 2.24
C GLN A 32 30.84 -2.96 1.23
N SER A 33 32.11 -3.03 1.65
CA SER A 33 33.23 -3.25 0.72
C SER A 33 33.25 -4.66 0.10
N LYS A 34 32.57 -5.63 0.71
CA LYS A 34 32.62 -7.05 0.31
C LYS A 34 31.30 -7.60 -0.22
N HIS A 35 30.18 -6.92 0.02
CA HIS A 35 28.84 -7.45 -0.29
C HIS A 35 28.65 -7.90 -1.75
N GLN A 36 29.33 -7.28 -2.72
CA GLN A 36 29.24 -7.68 -4.14
C GLN A 36 29.95 -9.01 -4.45
N SER A 37 30.89 -9.43 -3.60
CA SER A 37 31.65 -10.68 -3.75
C SER A 37 31.06 -11.85 -2.96
N GLU A 38 30.07 -11.58 -2.11
CA GLU A 38 29.39 -12.59 -1.31
C GLU A 38 28.41 -13.39 -2.17
N PRO A 39 28.21 -14.70 -1.90
CA PRO A 39 27.31 -15.54 -2.67
C PRO A 39 25.82 -15.18 -2.47
N LEU A 40 25.50 -14.42 -1.41
CA LEU A 40 24.16 -13.92 -1.13
C LEU A 40 24.15 -12.41 -1.26
N ALA A 41 23.24 -11.88 -2.08
CA ALA A 41 23.01 -10.46 -2.19
C ALA A 41 22.49 -9.90 -0.85
N ALA A 42 23.10 -8.80 -0.40
CA ALA A 42 22.69 -8.06 0.78
C ALA A 42 22.54 -6.58 0.42
N ASP A 43 21.42 -5.98 0.84
CA ASP A 43 21.07 -4.59 0.57
C ASP A 43 21.48 -3.63 1.70
N GLY A 44 22.14 -4.15 2.74
CA GLY A 44 22.63 -3.39 3.88
C GLY A 44 22.79 -4.21 5.14
N LEU A 45 22.82 -3.52 6.29
CA LEU A 45 22.84 -4.11 7.61
C LEU A 45 21.52 -3.88 8.34
N THR A 46 21.14 -4.79 9.23
CA THR A 46 20.11 -4.51 10.24
C THR A 46 20.79 -4.12 11.54
N VAL A 47 20.54 -2.89 12.02
CA VAL A 47 21.05 -2.39 13.29
C VAL A 47 19.91 -2.43 14.30
N GLN A 48 20.12 -3.09 15.43
CA GLN A 48 19.09 -3.28 16.46
C GLN A 48 19.64 -3.07 17.87
N VAL A 49 18.79 -2.57 18.77
CA VAL A 49 19.09 -2.54 20.20
C VAL A 49 19.20 -3.98 20.70
N ASN A 50 20.38 -4.31 21.25
CA ASN A 50 20.69 -5.68 21.66
C ASN A 50 20.00 -6.08 22.98
N GLU A 51 19.69 -5.12 23.85
CA GLU A 51 18.96 -5.36 25.09
C GLU A 51 17.48 -5.58 24.82
N VAL A 52 17.00 -6.81 25.06
CA VAL A 52 15.62 -7.24 24.76
C VAL A 52 14.58 -6.38 25.48
N GLU A 53 14.78 -6.07 26.76
CA GLU A 53 13.83 -5.28 27.53
C GLU A 53 13.67 -3.85 26.98
N ILE A 54 14.78 -3.22 26.58
CA ILE A 54 14.75 -1.89 25.96
C ILE A 54 14.07 -1.97 24.60
N PHE A 55 14.42 -2.96 23.77
CA PHE A 55 13.83 -3.16 22.46
C PHE A 55 12.30 -3.30 22.54
N GLU A 56 11.80 -4.07 23.51
CA GLU A 56 10.37 -4.26 23.73
C GLU A 56 9.66 -2.98 24.20
N ARG A 57 10.28 -2.22 25.11
CA ARG A 57 9.73 -0.94 25.60
C ARG A 57 9.65 0.12 24.51
N LEU A 58 10.52 0.09 23.52
CA LEU A 58 10.50 1.04 22.40
C LEU A 58 9.25 0.87 21.52
N GLY A 59 8.71 -0.35 21.42
CA GLY A 59 7.47 -0.63 20.70
C GLY A 59 7.57 -0.56 19.18
N ILE A 60 6.41 -0.50 18.51
CA ILE A 60 6.24 -0.51 17.04
C ILE A 60 5.51 0.77 16.63
N VAL A 61 5.95 1.39 15.53
CA VAL A 61 5.26 2.52 14.89
C VAL A 61 4.85 2.14 13.47
N GLY A 62 3.56 2.23 13.16
CA GLY A 62 3.02 1.81 11.88
C GLY A 62 3.34 0.34 11.58
N LYS A 63 4.32 0.09 10.70
CA LYS A 63 4.75 -1.25 10.27
C LYS A 63 6.18 -1.62 10.71
N ALA A 64 6.85 -0.78 11.50
CA ALA A 64 8.28 -0.95 11.82
C ALA A 64 8.56 -0.87 13.34
N PRO A 65 9.46 -1.71 13.89
CA PRO A 65 9.91 -1.60 15.28
C PRO A 65 10.75 -0.33 15.48
N ARG A 66 10.62 0.33 16.63
CA ARG A 66 11.40 1.55 16.95
C ARG A 66 12.84 1.25 17.36
N GLY A 67 13.12 0.03 17.84
CA GLY A 67 14.43 -0.41 18.28
C GLY A 67 15.33 -1.02 17.19
N ALA A 68 14.89 -1.04 15.92
CA ALA A 68 15.70 -1.53 14.81
C ALA A 68 15.54 -0.68 13.54
N ILE A 69 16.59 -0.65 12.73
CA ILE A 69 16.61 0.03 11.44
C ILE A 69 17.39 -0.81 10.42
N ALA A 70 16.92 -0.81 9.17
CA ALA A 70 17.70 -1.29 8.03
C ALA A 70 18.65 -0.17 7.56
N TYR A 71 19.94 -0.30 7.87
CA TYR A 71 20.99 0.60 7.40
C TYR A 71 21.46 0.12 6.02
N LYS A 72 20.75 0.59 4.98
CA LYS A 72 20.95 0.15 3.60
C LYS A 72 22.29 0.61 3.01
N TYR A 73 22.86 -0.19 2.12
CA TYR A 73 23.93 0.25 1.23
C TYR A 73 23.40 1.32 0.26
N PRO A 74 24.28 2.16 -0.31
CA PRO A 74 23.90 3.05 -1.40
C PRO A 74 23.26 2.22 -2.51
N ALA A 75 22.09 2.67 -2.97
CA ALA A 75 21.37 1.99 -4.03
C ALA A 75 22.27 1.87 -5.26
N GLU A 76 22.21 0.73 -5.95
CA GLU A 76 22.89 0.59 -7.22
C GLU A 76 22.36 1.62 -8.21
N GLN A 77 23.30 2.30 -8.86
CA GLN A 77 23.02 3.37 -9.79
C GLN A 77 23.45 2.94 -11.18
N ALA A 78 22.57 3.13 -12.16
CA ALA A 78 22.93 3.00 -13.56
C ALA A 78 22.76 4.34 -14.27
N THR A 79 23.46 4.49 -15.39
CA THR A 79 23.31 5.66 -16.26
C THR A 79 22.48 5.29 -17.47
N THR A 80 21.56 6.16 -17.86
CA THR A 80 20.75 5.99 -19.07
C THR A 80 20.35 7.33 -19.66
N ILE A 81 19.67 7.33 -20.80
CA ILE A 81 19.20 8.53 -21.48
C ILE A 81 17.76 8.80 -21.08
N LEU A 82 17.46 10.04 -20.69
CA LEU A 82 16.10 10.54 -20.52
C LEU A 82 15.53 10.87 -21.91
N GLU A 83 14.68 10.00 -22.45
CA GLU A 83 14.12 10.13 -23.80
C GLU A 83 12.96 11.12 -23.85
N ASP A 84 12.10 11.12 -22.83
CA ASP A 84 10.92 11.99 -22.75
C ASP A 84 10.39 12.09 -21.30
N VAL A 85 9.41 12.95 -21.05
CA VAL A 85 8.70 13.03 -19.76
C VAL A 85 7.20 13.05 -19.99
N LYS A 86 6.48 12.12 -19.33
CA LYS A 86 5.02 12.09 -19.29
C LYS A 86 4.52 12.66 -17.96
N PHE A 87 3.37 13.31 -18.00
CA PHE A 87 2.71 13.84 -16.81
C PHE A 87 1.48 13.00 -16.50
N GLN A 88 1.52 12.29 -15.37
CA GLN A 88 0.41 11.46 -14.90
C GLN A 88 -0.45 12.26 -13.91
N VAL A 89 -1.76 12.16 -14.04
CA VAL A 89 -2.72 12.75 -13.11
C VAL A 89 -3.13 11.67 -12.13
N GLY A 90 -2.69 11.78 -10.88
CA GLY A 90 -3.07 10.84 -9.83
C GLY A 90 -4.49 11.10 -9.31
N ARG A 91 -4.97 10.17 -8.47
CA ARG A 91 -6.29 10.21 -7.80
C ARG A 91 -6.68 11.57 -7.24
N THR A 92 -5.81 12.19 -6.44
CA THR A 92 -6.10 13.49 -5.81
C THR A 92 -5.93 14.69 -6.75
N GLY A 93 -5.75 14.44 -8.04
CA GLY A 93 -5.46 15.45 -9.06
C GLY A 93 -3.99 15.83 -9.18
N ALA A 94 -3.11 15.32 -8.31
CA ALA A 94 -1.68 15.64 -8.37
C ALA A 94 -1.08 15.24 -9.73
N ILE A 95 -0.34 16.15 -10.35
CA ILE A 95 0.32 15.94 -11.63
C ILE A 95 1.77 15.57 -11.38
N THR A 96 2.10 14.30 -11.60
CA THR A 96 3.42 13.74 -11.33
C THR A 96 4.20 13.55 -12.63
N PRO A 97 5.44 14.07 -12.72
CA PRO A 97 6.30 13.88 -13.87
C PRO A 97 6.98 12.50 -13.80
N VAL A 98 6.90 11.76 -14.90
CA VAL A 98 7.47 10.43 -15.05
C VAL A 98 8.46 10.46 -16.22
N ALA A 99 9.72 10.19 -15.92
CA ALA A 99 10.77 10.03 -16.91
C ALA A 99 10.50 8.79 -17.76
N ILE A 100 10.57 8.93 -19.09
CA ILE A 100 10.70 7.82 -20.04
C ILE A 100 12.19 7.67 -20.33
N LEU A 101 12.72 6.51 -19.98
CA LEU A 101 14.14 6.23 -20.04
C LEU A 101 14.42 5.22 -21.15
N LYS A 102 15.59 5.37 -21.79
CA LYS A 102 16.16 4.28 -22.56
C LYS A 102 16.32 3.07 -21.60
N PRO A 103 15.86 1.86 -21.98
CA PRO A 103 15.88 0.71 -21.07
C PRO A 103 17.28 0.46 -20.50
N VAL A 104 17.37 0.36 -19.17
CA VAL A 104 18.63 0.12 -18.44
C VAL A 104 18.39 -0.87 -17.31
N GLU A 105 19.35 -1.75 -17.04
CA GLU A 105 19.28 -2.66 -15.90
C GLU A 105 19.76 -1.96 -14.63
N VAL A 106 18.94 -2.01 -13.57
CA VAL A 106 19.25 -1.48 -12.24
C VAL A 106 18.84 -2.53 -11.21
N SER A 107 19.82 -3.11 -10.50
CA SER A 107 19.56 -4.13 -9.47
C SER A 107 18.71 -5.29 -9.99
N GLY A 108 19.13 -5.87 -11.13
CA GLY A 108 18.50 -7.03 -11.75
C GLY A 108 17.14 -6.79 -12.41
N ALA A 109 16.70 -5.54 -12.53
CA ALA A 109 15.44 -5.19 -13.20
C ALA A 109 15.65 -4.18 -14.33
N ILE A 110 14.97 -4.37 -15.44
CA ILE A 110 14.97 -3.41 -16.55
C ILE A 110 14.05 -2.24 -16.20
N VAL A 111 14.65 -1.08 -16.00
CA VAL A 111 13.96 0.19 -15.74
C VAL A 111 13.75 0.93 -17.07
N LYS A 112 12.49 1.27 -17.35
CA LYS A 112 12.07 2.12 -18.49
C LYS A 112 11.38 3.42 -18.06
N HIS A 113 10.91 3.46 -16.81
CA HIS A 113 10.23 4.61 -16.25
C HIS A 113 10.77 4.88 -14.86
N ALA A 114 10.91 6.16 -14.52
CA ALA A 114 11.34 6.59 -13.20
C ALA A 114 10.59 7.86 -12.78
N THR A 115 10.37 8.03 -11.47
CA THR A 115 9.77 9.27 -10.96
C THR A 115 10.77 10.43 -11.05
N LEU A 116 10.25 11.61 -11.40
CA LEU A 116 10.94 12.90 -11.26
C LEU A 116 10.40 13.70 -10.06
N HIS A 117 9.54 13.08 -9.24
CA HIS A 117 8.89 13.63 -8.04
C HIS A 117 7.92 14.78 -8.33
N ASN A 118 8.43 15.97 -8.63
CA ASN A 118 7.64 17.19 -8.85
C ASN A 118 8.45 18.24 -9.64
N GLN A 119 7.83 19.40 -9.94
CA GLN A 119 8.50 20.47 -10.69
C GLN A 119 9.74 21.01 -9.98
N ASP A 120 9.64 21.26 -8.67
CA ASP A 120 10.73 21.86 -7.90
C ASP A 120 11.97 20.96 -7.91
N GLU A 121 11.79 19.63 -7.88
CA GLU A 121 12.88 18.67 -7.95
C GLU A 121 13.54 18.62 -9.33
N ILE A 122 12.75 18.75 -10.40
CA ILE A 122 13.27 18.87 -11.77
C ILE A 122 14.11 20.14 -11.92
N GLU A 123 13.62 21.26 -11.40
CA GLU A 123 14.31 22.55 -11.44
C GLU A 123 15.57 22.53 -10.59
N ARG A 124 15.51 21.99 -9.37
CA ARG A 124 16.65 21.85 -8.45
C ARG A 124 17.78 21.05 -9.07
N LYS A 125 17.47 19.97 -9.79
CA LYS A 125 18.45 19.11 -10.46
C LYS A 125 18.85 19.61 -11.86
N ASP A 126 18.16 20.62 -12.41
CA ASP A 126 18.23 21.06 -13.81
C ASP A 126 18.15 19.88 -14.81
N VAL A 127 17.26 18.92 -14.57
CA VAL A 127 17.09 17.76 -15.48
C VAL A 127 16.43 18.19 -16.79
N ARG A 128 16.94 17.68 -17.92
CA ARG A 128 16.45 18.01 -19.27
C ARG A 128 16.23 16.76 -20.11
N ILE A 129 15.22 16.81 -20.98
CA ILE A 129 14.99 15.75 -21.97
C ILE A 129 16.22 15.68 -22.89
N GLY A 130 16.75 14.47 -23.06
CA GLY A 130 18.00 14.17 -23.75
C GLY A 130 19.22 14.04 -22.83
N ASP A 131 19.12 14.38 -21.53
CA ASP A 131 20.23 14.19 -20.60
C ASP A 131 20.59 12.71 -20.43
N THR A 132 21.87 12.45 -20.21
CA THR A 132 22.29 11.21 -19.56
C THR A 132 22.04 11.40 -18.06
N VAL A 133 21.23 10.54 -17.47
CA VAL A 133 20.79 10.61 -16.07
C VAL A 133 21.24 9.40 -15.29
N ILE A 134 21.52 9.62 -14.00
CA ILE A 134 21.72 8.56 -13.02
C ILE A 134 20.36 8.12 -12.50
N VAL A 135 20.11 6.82 -12.51
CA VAL A 135 18.85 6.21 -12.09
C VAL A 135 19.14 5.15 -11.04
N GLN A 136 18.32 5.11 -10.00
CA GLN A 136 18.39 4.11 -8.94
C GLN A 136 17.00 3.59 -8.59
N ARG A 137 16.93 2.48 -7.86
CA ARG A 137 15.68 1.99 -7.27
C ARG A 137 15.64 2.35 -5.79
N ALA A 138 14.87 3.38 -5.45
CA ALA A 138 14.64 3.79 -4.06
C ALA A 138 14.02 2.63 -3.27
N GLY A 139 14.69 2.25 -2.17
CA GLY A 139 14.32 1.09 -1.37
C GLY A 139 14.28 -0.23 -2.16
N GLU A 140 15.03 -0.31 -3.27
CA GLU A 140 15.05 -1.42 -4.25
C GLU A 140 13.74 -1.68 -4.98
N VAL A 141 12.76 -0.77 -4.90
CA VAL A 141 11.44 -0.96 -5.50
C VAL A 141 11.14 0.11 -6.54
N ILE A 142 11.21 1.38 -6.18
CA ILE A 142 10.69 2.49 -7.00
C ILE A 142 11.83 3.15 -7.77
N PRO A 143 11.86 3.09 -9.10
CA PRO A 143 12.90 3.78 -9.86
C PRO A 143 12.75 5.29 -9.80
N GLU A 144 13.84 6.01 -9.57
CA GLU A 144 13.90 7.47 -9.54
C GLU A 144 15.13 8.00 -10.27
N VAL A 145 15.01 9.21 -10.82
CA VAL A 145 16.15 9.95 -11.38
C VAL A 145 16.88 10.68 -10.25
N VAL A 146 18.14 10.31 -10.03
CA VAL A 146 18.98 10.89 -8.99
C VAL A 146 19.50 12.26 -9.43
N GLU A 147 20.21 12.33 -10.55
CA GLU A 147 20.75 13.58 -11.11
C GLU A 147 21.16 13.41 -12.58
N PRO A 148 21.30 14.52 -13.35
CA PRO A 148 21.85 14.48 -14.69
C PRO A 148 23.38 14.56 -14.69
N LEU A 149 24.03 13.85 -15.60
CA LEU A 149 25.45 13.99 -15.89
C LEU A 149 25.68 15.20 -16.80
N LEU A 150 25.83 16.37 -16.19
CA LEU A 150 25.92 17.67 -16.88
C LEU A 150 27.07 17.75 -17.90
N ASN A 151 28.17 17.06 -17.65
CA ASN A 151 29.33 16.96 -18.56
C ASN A 151 29.03 16.18 -19.85
N LEU A 152 27.99 15.34 -19.85
CA LEU A 152 27.53 14.57 -21.01
C LEU A 152 26.29 15.16 -21.67
N ARG A 153 25.84 16.34 -21.21
CA ARG A 153 24.62 16.98 -21.73
C ARG A 153 24.77 17.31 -23.22
N PRO A 154 23.87 16.81 -24.08
CA PRO A 154 23.91 17.16 -25.48
C PRO A 154 23.41 18.60 -25.70
N LYS A 155 23.91 19.27 -26.74
CA LYS A 155 23.58 20.68 -27.03
C LYS A 155 22.10 20.92 -27.31
N ASN A 156 21.37 19.89 -27.73
CA ASN A 156 19.94 19.93 -28.04
C ASN A 156 19.03 19.48 -26.87
N ALA A 157 19.57 19.33 -25.66
CA ALA A 157 18.79 18.98 -24.48
C ALA A 157 17.69 20.03 -24.20
N LYS A 158 16.46 19.56 -23.95
CA LYS A 158 15.28 20.43 -23.80
C LYS A 158 14.86 20.55 -22.34
N ARG A 159 14.59 21.78 -21.88
CA ARG A 159 14.00 21.99 -20.55
C ARG A 159 12.65 21.30 -20.47
N ILE A 160 12.38 20.65 -19.35
CA ILE A 160 11.07 20.08 -19.04
C ILE A 160 10.16 21.23 -18.63
N THR A 161 8.99 21.35 -19.28
CA THR A 161 7.99 22.35 -18.95
C THR A 161 6.77 21.65 -18.38
N PHE A 162 6.37 22.03 -17.17
CA PHE A 162 5.14 21.52 -16.58
C PHE A 162 3.91 22.00 -17.36
N PRO A 163 2.89 21.14 -17.53
CA PRO A 163 1.73 21.50 -18.30
C PRO A 163 0.90 22.57 -17.57
N THR A 164 0.48 23.62 -18.29
CA THR A 164 -0.46 24.64 -17.79
C THR A 164 -1.92 24.19 -17.83
N SER A 165 -2.18 23.12 -18.60
CA SER A 165 -3.48 22.48 -18.76
C SER A 165 -3.36 20.99 -18.45
N CYS A 166 -4.31 20.44 -17.72
CA CYS A 166 -4.32 19.05 -17.30
C CYS A 166 -4.25 18.14 -18.53
N PRO A 167 -3.29 17.19 -18.61
CA PRO A 167 -3.11 16.35 -19.79
C PRO A 167 -4.29 15.38 -20.01
N ALA A 168 -5.14 15.19 -19.00
CA ALA A 168 -6.30 14.30 -19.09
C ALA A 168 -7.62 15.00 -19.45
N CYS A 169 -7.86 16.23 -18.96
CA CYS A 169 -9.13 16.94 -19.18
C CYS A 169 -9.01 18.34 -19.80
N GLY A 170 -7.80 18.82 -20.08
CA GLY A 170 -7.54 20.14 -20.66
C GLY A 170 -7.77 21.34 -19.74
N GLN A 171 -8.39 21.15 -18.56
CA GLN A 171 -8.63 22.22 -17.59
C GLN A 171 -7.35 22.84 -17.06
N LYS A 172 -7.41 24.11 -16.65
CA LYS A 172 -6.24 24.83 -16.12
C LYS A 172 -5.67 24.12 -14.89
N VAL A 173 -4.35 23.94 -14.88
CA VAL A 173 -3.63 23.37 -13.73
C VAL A 173 -3.47 24.44 -12.64
N ALA A 174 -3.78 24.06 -11.41
CA ALA A 174 -3.51 24.87 -10.23
C ALA A 174 -2.20 24.42 -9.58
N ARG A 175 -1.58 25.30 -8.80
CA ARG A 175 -0.46 24.96 -7.93
C ARG A 175 -0.97 24.99 -6.49
N ASP A 176 -0.82 23.87 -5.79
CA ASP A 176 -1.19 23.76 -4.38
C ASP A 176 -0.26 24.68 -3.55
N PRO A 177 -0.80 25.68 -2.83
CA PRO A 177 0.01 26.61 -2.05
C PRO A 177 0.73 25.95 -0.86
N ASP A 178 0.21 24.83 -0.35
CA ASP A 178 0.74 24.17 0.84
C ASP A 178 1.82 23.13 0.49
N ASN A 179 1.70 22.50 -0.68
CA ASN A 179 2.55 21.36 -1.07
C ASN A 179 3.41 21.61 -2.33
N ALA A 180 3.36 22.82 -2.90
CA ALA A 180 4.07 23.27 -4.10
C ALA A 180 3.87 22.42 -5.38
N ARG A 181 3.02 21.39 -5.31
CA ARG A 181 2.70 20.47 -6.40
C ARG A 181 1.68 21.07 -7.37
N HIS A 182 1.75 20.64 -8.63
CA HIS A 182 0.75 20.96 -9.63
C HIS A 182 -0.41 19.97 -9.51
N GLU A 183 -1.65 20.44 -9.62
CA GLU A 183 -2.83 19.60 -9.54
C GLU A 183 -3.97 20.02 -10.47
N CYS A 184 -4.73 19.01 -10.90
CA CYS A 184 -6.00 19.14 -11.59
C CYS A 184 -7.13 19.23 -10.56
N THR A 185 -7.71 20.42 -10.41
CA THR A 185 -8.82 20.69 -9.48
C THR A 185 -10.18 20.26 -10.02
N ASN A 186 -10.28 19.93 -11.31
CA ASN A 186 -11.50 19.41 -11.91
C ASN A 186 -11.85 18.04 -11.29
N LEU A 187 -12.97 17.99 -10.56
CA LEU A 187 -13.48 16.77 -9.94
C LEU A 187 -14.00 15.76 -10.98
N ASN A 188 -14.41 16.23 -12.15
CA ASN A 188 -14.87 15.40 -13.27
C ASN A 188 -13.73 15.04 -14.24
N CYS A 189 -12.49 15.05 -13.77
CA CYS A 189 -11.34 14.67 -14.59
C CYS A 189 -11.35 13.15 -14.81
N PRO A 190 -11.33 12.65 -16.07
CA PRO A 190 -11.41 11.22 -16.34
C PRO A 190 -10.23 10.43 -15.74
N ALA A 191 -9.03 11.00 -15.72
CA ALA A 191 -7.88 10.35 -15.09
C ALA A 191 -8.02 10.25 -13.58
N ARG A 192 -8.54 11.29 -12.91
CA ARG A 192 -8.82 11.22 -11.47
C ARG A 192 -9.88 10.17 -11.18
N HIS A 193 -10.92 10.17 -11.98
CA HIS A 193 -12.03 9.24 -11.86
C HIS A 193 -11.58 7.78 -12.01
N LEU A 194 -10.77 7.47 -13.03
CA LEU A 194 -10.19 6.14 -13.22
C LEU A 194 -9.30 5.72 -12.03
N GLU A 195 -8.49 6.64 -11.49
CA GLU A 195 -7.65 6.39 -10.32
C GLU A 195 -8.47 6.21 -9.02
N GLU A 196 -9.58 6.94 -8.87
CA GLU A 196 -10.51 6.79 -7.75
C GLU A 196 -11.20 5.42 -7.79
N LEU A 197 -11.68 4.99 -8.96
CA LEU A 197 -12.22 3.64 -9.16
C LEU A 197 -11.15 2.57 -8.92
N SER A 198 -9.93 2.77 -9.45
CA SER A 198 -8.80 1.84 -9.25
C SER A 198 -8.44 1.70 -7.78
N HIS A 199 -8.55 2.80 -7.03
CA HIS A 199 -8.35 2.77 -5.59
C HIS A 199 -9.46 2.03 -4.87
N PHE A 200 -10.72 2.25 -5.25
CA PHE A 200 -11.89 1.60 -4.66
C PHE A 200 -11.79 0.06 -4.76
N VAL A 201 -11.40 -0.46 -5.91
CA VAL A 201 -11.27 -1.92 -6.13
C VAL A 201 -9.95 -2.50 -5.62
N SER A 202 -9.02 -1.66 -5.15
CA SER A 202 -7.69 -2.09 -4.74
C SER A 202 -7.73 -3.01 -3.52
N LYS A 203 -6.67 -3.81 -3.36
CA LYS A 203 -6.48 -4.73 -2.24
C LYS A 203 -6.65 -4.12 -0.83
N LYS A 204 -6.42 -2.81 -0.71
CA LYS A 204 -6.50 -2.07 0.56
C LYS A 204 -7.90 -1.51 0.83
N ALA A 205 -8.75 -1.46 -0.19
CA ALA A 205 -10.11 -0.93 -0.16
C ALA A 205 -11.10 -2.09 -0.28
N VAL A 206 -11.92 -2.18 -1.32
CA VAL A 206 -12.92 -3.25 -1.43
C VAL A 206 -12.31 -4.61 -1.77
N ASP A 207 -11.19 -4.65 -2.50
CA ASP A 207 -10.49 -5.87 -2.94
C ASP A 207 -11.39 -6.81 -3.75
N ILE A 208 -11.67 -6.39 -4.98
CA ILE A 208 -12.44 -7.20 -5.93
C ILE A 208 -11.44 -8.02 -6.74
N ASP A 209 -11.41 -9.33 -6.46
CA ASP A 209 -10.54 -10.27 -7.16
C ASP A 209 -10.80 -10.28 -8.67
N GLY A 210 -9.72 -10.28 -9.45
CA GLY A 210 -9.78 -10.26 -10.92
C GLY A 210 -10.02 -8.88 -11.53
N LEU A 211 -10.36 -7.85 -10.76
CA LEU A 211 -10.58 -6.49 -11.26
C LEU A 211 -9.30 -5.63 -11.16
N GLY A 212 -8.35 -5.88 -12.07
CA GLY A 212 -7.11 -5.12 -12.16
C GLY A 212 -7.24 -3.78 -12.90
N PRO A 213 -6.24 -2.88 -12.81
CA PRO A 213 -6.27 -1.55 -13.43
C PRO A 213 -6.56 -1.56 -14.94
N GLN A 214 -6.03 -2.54 -15.68
CA GLN A 214 -6.25 -2.65 -17.13
C GLN A 214 -7.69 -2.99 -17.49
N ILE A 215 -8.31 -3.91 -16.75
CA ILE A 215 -9.72 -4.27 -16.95
C ILE A 215 -10.59 -3.07 -16.59
N LEU A 216 -10.30 -2.40 -15.48
CA LEU A 216 -11.07 -1.24 -15.06
C LEU A 216 -10.96 -0.08 -16.06
N GLU A 217 -9.77 0.19 -16.60
CA GLU A 217 -9.56 1.16 -17.67
C GLU A 217 -10.41 0.82 -18.91
N GLN A 218 -10.46 -0.46 -19.30
CA GLN A 218 -11.31 -0.92 -20.39
C GLN A 218 -12.80 -0.68 -20.11
N LEU A 219 -13.30 -1.08 -18.93
CA LEU A 219 -14.70 -0.88 -18.53
C LEU A 219 -15.12 0.60 -18.52
N VAL A 220 -14.23 1.47 -18.05
CA VAL A 220 -14.46 2.93 -18.06
C VAL A 220 -14.44 3.47 -19.49
N SER A 221 -13.50 3.00 -20.33
CA SER A 221 -13.37 3.46 -21.72
C SER A 221 -14.58 3.09 -22.59
N GLU A 222 -15.18 1.92 -22.33
CA GLU A 222 -16.39 1.44 -23.00
C GLU A 222 -17.67 2.03 -22.38
N GLY A 223 -17.53 2.86 -21.34
CA GLY A 223 -18.65 3.54 -20.67
C GLY A 223 -19.54 2.63 -19.83
N LEU A 224 -19.09 1.40 -19.54
CA LEU A 224 -19.79 0.43 -18.70
C LEU A 224 -19.70 0.78 -17.21
N VAL A 225 -18.64 1.47 -16.79
CA VAL A 225 -18.42 1.88 -15.40
C VAL A 225 -18.09 3.37 -15.34
N LYS A 226 -18.88 4.13 -14.58
CA LYS A 226 -18.73 5.57 -14.30
C LYS A 226 -18.77 5.89 -12.81
N THR A 227 -19.20 4.95 -11.98
CA THR A 227 -19.19 5.05 -10.53
C THR A 227 -18.81 3.70 -9.95
N PRO A 228 -18.34 3.64 -8.71
CA PRO A 228 -18.12 2.37 -8.03
C PRO A 228 -19.37 1.47 -7.99
N VAL A 229 -20.57 2.05 -7.98
CA VAL A 229 -21.84 1.32 -7.91
C VAL A 229 -22.12 0.57 -9.21
N ASP A 230 -21.71 1.13 -10.36
CA ASP A 230 -21.95 0.51 -11.67
C ASP A 230 -21.30 -0.88 -11.78
N LEU A 231 -20.22 -1.14 -11.02
CA LEU A 231 -19.60 -2.45 -10.92
C LEU A 231 -20.61 -3.54 -10.55
N TYR A 232 -21.53 -3.23 -9.63
CA TYR A 232 -22.55 -4.16 -9.12
C TYR A 232 -23.73 -4.36 -10.10
N THR A 233 -23.76 -3.62 -11.20
CA THR A 233 -24.75 -3.75 -12.28
C THR A 233 -24.23 -4.47 -13.51
N LEU A 234 -22.94 -4.81 -13.55
CA LEU A 234 -22.32 -5.48 -14.69
C LEU A 234 -22.94 -6.85 -14.93
N THR A 235 -23.23 -7.12 -16.19
CA THR A 235 -23.76 -8.41 -16.68
C THR A 235 -22.73 -9.12 -17.54
N VAL A 236 -22.83 -10.45 -17.64
CA VAL A 236 -21.90 -11.27 -18.45
C VAL A 236 -21.98 -10.83 -19.92
N GLU A 237 -23.18 -10.55 -20.40
CA GLU A 237 -23.47 -10.13 -21.78
C GLU A 237 -22.82 -8.81 -22.17
N GLN A 238 -22.61 -7.90 -21.21
CA GLN A 238 -21.89 -6.65 -21.44
C GLN A 238 -20.37 -6.85 -21.52
N LEU A 239 -19.85 -7.90 -20.88
CA LEU A 239 -18.41 -8.15 -20.79
C LEU A 239 -17.90 -9.04 -21.93
N THR A 240 -18.65 -10.06 -22.34
CA THR A 240 -18.24 -11.00 -23.40
C THR A 240 -17.79 -10.34 -24.73
N PRO A 241 -18.36 -9.19 -25.18
CA PRO A 241 -17.89 -8.51 -26.38
C PRO A 241 -16.50 -7.87 -26.25
N LEU A 242 -15.98 -7.71 -25.03
CA LEU A 242 -14.73 -7.01 -24.76
C LEU A 242 -13.52 -7.91 -25.08
N GLU A 243 -12.43 -7.28 -25.56
CA GLU A 243 -11.17 -8.00 -25.75
C GLU A 243 -10.73 -8.63 -24.43
N ARG A 244 -10.34 -9.92 -24.47
CA ARG A 244 -9.88 -10.73 -23.32
C ARG A 244 -10.96 -11.19 -22.34
N PHE A 245 -12.23 -10.90 -22.60
CA PHE A 245 -13.36 -11.43 -21.85
C PHE A 245 -14.02 -12.61 -22.57
N ALA A 246 -13.41 -13.79 -22.46
CA ALA A 246 -14.14 -15.03 -22.78
C ALA A 246 -15.25 -15.28 -21.74
N ASP A 247 -16.24 -16.11 -22.06
CA ASP A 247 -17.41 -16.38 -21.21
C ASP A 247 -17.03 -16.65 -19.74
N VAL A 248 -16.03 -17.50 -19.52
CA VAL A 248 -15.54 -17.84 -18.17
C VAL A 248 -14.93 -16.63 -17.44
N ALA A 249 -14.21 -15.76 -18.13
CA ALA A 249 -13.61 -14.56 -17.53
C ALA A 249 -14.69 -13.54 -17.14
N ALA A 250 -15.71 -13.37 -17.99
CA ALA A 250 -16.86 -12.51 -17.72
C ALA A 250 -17.67 -13.02 -16.52
N GLU A 251 -18.00 -14.32 -16.50
CA GLU A 251 -18.69 -14.96 -15.37
C GLU A 251 -17.90 -14.83 -14.06
N ASN A 252 -16.58 -15.02 -14.11
CA ASN A 252 -15.74 -14.92 -12.92
C ASN A 252 -15.70 -13.49 -12.38
N LEU A 253 -15.61 -12.47 -13.25
CA LEU A 253 -15.61 -11.07 -12.79
C LEU A 253 -16.96 -10.68 -12.18
N VAL A 254 -18.07 -11.00 -12.85
CA VAL A 254 -19.42 -10.72 -12.33
C VAL A 254 -19.63 -11.42 -10.98
N ARG A 255 -19.22 -12.69 -10.87
CA ARG A 255 -19.28 -13.44 -9.61
C ARG A 255 -18.44 -12.80 -8.51
N ALA A 256 -17.21 -12.36 -8.83
CA ALA A 256 -16.33 -11.70 -7.87
C ALA A 256 -16.96 -10.42 -7.32
N VAL A 257 -17.50 -9.56 -8.20
CA VAL A 257 -18.19 -8.34 -7.77
C VAL A 257 -19.43 -8.66 -6.93
N GLN A 258 -20.26 -9.61 -7.36
CA GLN A 258 -21.47 -10.00 -6.63
C GLN A 258 -21.18 -10.67 -5.28
N SER A 259 -20.00 -11.28 -5.11
CA SER A 259 -19.57 -11.78 -3.79
C SER A 259 -19.10 -10.68 -2.85
N CYS A 260 -18.73 -9.50 -3.38
CA CYS A 260 -18.21 -8.35 -2.64
C CYS A 260 -19.31 -7.34 -2.28
N THR A 261 -20.46 -7.80 -1.79
CA THR A 261 -21.57 -6.93 -1.36
C THR A 261 -21.51 -6.54 0.11
N THR A 262 -20.71 -7.24 0.92
CA THR A 262 -20.57 -6.94 2.35
C THR A 262 -19.15 -6.45 2.62
N ILE A 263 -19.00 -5.18 2.98
CA ILE A 263 -17.70 -4.50 3.01
C ILE A 263 -17.40 -3.98 4.43
N PRO A 264 -16.25 -4.31 5.03
CA PRO A 264 -15.86 -3.76 6.32
C PRO A 264 -15.75 -2.23 6.30
N LEU A 265 -16.27 -1.54 7.33
CA LEU A 265 -16.31 -0.08 7.42
C LEU A 265 -14.98 0.60 7.07
N ALA A 266 -13.87 0.18 7.69
CA ALA A 266 -12.56 0.79 7.45
C ALA A 266 -12.11 0.65 5.98
N ARG A 267 -12.42 -0.49 5.34
CA ARG A 267 -12.07 -0.74 3.93
C ARG A 267 -12.93 0.08 2.98
N PHE A 268 -14.22 0.21 3.30
CA PHE A 268 -15.14 1.07 2.56
C PHE A 268 -14.69 2.54 2.61
N LEU A 269 -14.32 3.05 3.80
CA LEU A 269 -13.80 4.42 3.98
C LEU A 269 -12.51 4.69 3.18
N VAL A 270 -11.60 3.70 3.09
CA VAL A 270 -10.41 3.79 2.22
C VAL A 270 -10.86 3.91 0.76
N GLY A 271 -11.82 3.07 0.33
CA GLY A 271 -12.34 3.07 -1.04
C GLY A 271 -12.98 4.40 -1.46
N LEU A 272 -13.69 5.08 -0.56
CA LEU A 272 -14.29 6.40 -0.81
C LEU A 272 -13.27 7.49 -1.18
N SER A 273 -11.98 7.25 -0.98
CA SER A 273 -10.90 8.16 -1.40
C SER A 273 -11.02 9.58 -0.83
N ILE A 274 -11.53 9.70 0.40
CA ILE A 274 -11.65 10.97 1.13
C ILE A 274 -10.24 11.57 1.31
N ARG A 275 -10.09 12.87 1.03
CA ARG A 275 -8.79 13.56 1.12
C ARG A 275 -8.21 13.40 2.55
N HIS A 276 -6.94 13.01 2.63
CA HIS A 276 -6.20 12.71 3.87
C HIS A 276 -6.61 11.45 4.63
N VAL A 277 -7.66 10.72 4.21
CA VAL A 277 -8.06 9.48 4.86
C VAL A 277 -7.34 8.30 4.21
N GLY A 278 -6.28 7.83 4.88
CA GLY A 278 -5.56 6.60 4.52
C GLY A 278 -6.01 5.40 5.35
N GLU A 279 -5.36 4.25 5.16
CA GLU A 279 -5.69 3.00 5.87
C GLU A 279 -5.76 3.14 7.40
N GLN A 280 -4.83 3.90 8.00
CA GLN A 280 -4.83 4.09 9.46
C GLN A 280 -5.96 5.00 9.91
N THR A 281 -6.12 6.16 9.28
CA THR A 281 -7.20 7.10 9.60
C THR A 281 -8.58 6.47 9.43
N ALA A 282 -8.78 5.64 8.40
CA ALA A 282 -10.02 4.91 8.20
C ALA A 282 -10.32 3.91 9.33
N ARG A 283 -9.29 3.26 9.89
CA ARG A 283 -9.42 2.41 11.08
C ARG A 283 -9.73 3.23 12.32
N ASP A 284 -9.00 4.31 12.56
CA ASP A 284 -9.20 5.19 13.71
C ASP A 284 -10.64 5.74 13.73
N LEU A 285 -11.18 6.10 12.55
CA LEU A 285 -12.59 6.50 12.38
C LEU A 285 -13.56 5.35 12.66
N ALA A 286 -13.31 4.18 12.10
CA ALA A 286 -14.17 3.02 12.31
C ALA A 286 -14.23 2.63 13.80
N GLU A 287 -13.09 2.64 14.50
CA GLU A 287 -12.98 2.37 15.94
C GLU A 287 -13.71 3.42 16.80
N ALA A 288 -13.61 4.70 16.43
CA ALA A 288 -14.20 5.80 17.18
C ALA A 288 -15.74 5.84 17.03
N PHE A 289 -16.25 5.68 15.81
CA PHE A 289 -17.66 5.95 15.48
C PHE A 289 -18.51 4.70 15.25
N GLY A 290 -17.92 3.54 14.93
CA GLY A 290 -18.62 2.26 14.84
C GLY A 290 -19.46 2.04 13.58
N SER A 291 -19.99 3.07 12.92
CA SER A 291 -20.78 2.91 11.70
C SER A 291 -20.54 4.03 10.68
N LEU A 292 -20.91 3.79 9.42
CA LEU A 292 -20.78 4.78 8.37
C LEU A 292 -21.68 6.00 8.63
N GLU A 293 -22.90 5.76 9.12
CA GLU A 293 -23.89 6.78 9.45
C GLU A 293 -23.39 7.67 10.58
N ALA A 294 -22.78 7.09 11.60
CA ALA A 294 -22.20 7.84 12.71
C ALA A 294 -21.05 8.75 12.25
N ILE A 295 -20.19 8.27 11.34
CA ILE A 295 -19.10 9.08 10.75
C ILE A 295 -19.68 10.19 9.87
N ALA A 296 -20.68 9.88 9.04
CA ALA A 296 -21.31 10.84 8.14
C ALA A 296 -22.03 11.97 8.90
N ALA A 297 -22.58 11.68 10.08
CA ALA A 297 -23.25 12.64 10.94
C ALA A 297 -22.30 13.41 11.89
N ALA A 298 -21.04 12.99 12.03
CA ALA A 298 -20.10 13.56 12.97
C ALA A 298 -19.75 15.02 12.62
N THR A 299 -19.74 15.86 13.65
CA THR A 299 -19.29 17.25 13.52
C THR A 299 -17.77 17.33 13.39
N GLU A 300 -17.26 18.42 12.79
CA GLU A 300 -15.81 18.65 12.71
C GLU A 300 -15.15 18.58 14.11
N SER A 301 -15.85 19.10 15.14
CA SER A 301 -15.37 19.05 16.52
C SER A 301 -15.20 17.61 17.02
N GLU A 302 -16.18 16.73 16.80
CA GLU A 302 -16.09 15.32 17.22
C GLU A 302 -14.97 14.59 16.49
N LEU A 303 -14.82 14.85 15.19
CA LEU A 303 -13.76 14.25 14.37
C LEU A 303 -12.36 14.63 14.87
N VAL A 304 -12.13 15.89 15.27
CA VAL A 304 -10.82 16.35 15.79
C VAL A 304 -10.44 15.69 17.11
N HIS A 305 -11.40 15.19 17.89
CA HIS A 305 -11.11 14.47 19.14
C HIS A 305 -10.74 13.00 18.93
N THR A 306 -10.80 12.51 17.69
CA THR A 306 -10.36 11.16 17.35
C THR A 306 -8.83 11.10 17.29
N GLU A 307 -8.24 10.03 17.81
CA GLU A 307 -6.79 9.83 17.80
C GLU A 307 -6.24 9.95 16.36
N ASN A 308 -5.10 10.63 16.22
CA ASN A 308 -4.43 10.88 14.92
C ASN A 308 -5.22 11.73 13.90
N ILE A 309 -6.36 12.33 14.27
CA ILE A 309 -7.15 13.19 13.37
C ILE A 309 -7.00 14.66 13.75
N GLY A 310 -6.29 15.43 12.91
CA GLY A 310 -6.18 16.88 13.03
C GLY A 310 -7.28 17.64 12.28
N GLY A 311 -7.39 18.95 12.52
CA GLY A 311 -8.44 19.80 11.93
C GLY A 311 -8.51 19.79 10.39
N VAL A 312 -7.39 19.64 9.69
CA VAL A 312 -7.38 19.53 8.21
C VAL A 312 -8.09 18.26 7.74
N VAL A 313 -7.85 17.14 8.43
CA VAL A 313 -8.47 15.84 8.13
C VAL A 313 -9.95 15.89 8.47
N ALA A 314 -10.30 16.40 9.65
CA ALA A 314 -11.68 16.56 10.08
C ALA A 314 -12.51 17.39 9.09
N ARG A 315 -12.01 18.56 8.65
CA ARG A 315 -12.67 19.36 7.60
C ARG A 315 -12.87 18.59 6.30
N SER A 316 -11.87 17.81 5.90
CA SER A 316 -11.95 17.05 4.65
C SER A 316 -13.02 15.95 4.72
N ILE A 317 -13.17 15.31 5.87
CA ILE A 317 -14.21 14.31 6.13
C ILE A 317 -15.60 14.98 6.15
N SER A 318 -15.79 16.03 6.97
CA SER A 318 -17.08 16.73 7.05
C SER A 318 -17.50 17.30 5.70
N ALA A 319 -16.57 17.91 4.95
CA ALA A 319 -16.85 18.44 3.62
C ALA A 319 -17.21 17.34 2.61
N TYR A 320 -16.66 16.13 2.75
CA TYR A 320 -16.98 15.01 1.88
C TYR A 320 -18.42 14.52 2.08
N PHE A 321 -18.82 14.29 3.33
CA PHE A 321 -20.18 13.79 3.65
C PHE A 321 -21.27 14.85 3.51
N ALA A 322 -20.93 16.13 3.57
CA ALA A 322 -21.88 17.22 3.34
C ALA A 322 -22.31 17.40 1.86
N ARG A 323 -21.67 16.69 0.92
CA ARG A 323 -21.96 16.82 -0.52
C ARG A 323 -23.19 16.00 -0.93
N PRO A 324 -24.12 16.58 -1.71
CA PRO A 324 -25.27 15.84 -2.22
C PRO A 324 -24.87 14.59 -3.03
N GLU A 325 -23.82 14.70 -3.85
CA GLU A 325 -23.37 13.57 -4.68
C GLU A 325 -22.84 12.41 -3.85
N THR A 326 -22.27 12.69 -2.67
CA THR A 326 -21.85 11.64 -1.74
C THR A 326 -23.06 10.91 -1.17
N VAL A 327 -24.11 11.63 -0.78
CA VAL A 327 -25.34 11.03 -0.25
C VAL A 327 -26.00 10.14 -1.32
N GLU A 328 -26.08 10.62 -2.56
CA GLU A 328 -26.59 9.84 -3.70
C GLU A 328 -25.76 8.58 -3.94
N LEU A 329 -24.43 8.68 -3.92
CA LEU A 329 -23.54 7.53 -4.08
C LEU A 329 -23.76 6.47 -2.98
N LEU A 330 -23.85 6.89 -1.72
CA LEU A 330 -24.05 5.97 -0.59
C LEU A 330 -25.42 5.28 -0.64
N ASN A 331 -26.47 6.00 -1.02
CA ASN A 331 -27.79 5.41 -1.23
C ASN A 331 -27.78 4.41 -2.38
N ALA A 332 -27.11 4.75 -3.49
CA ALA A 332 -27.01 3.87 -4.65
C ALA A 332 -26.30 2.55 -4.32
N PHE A 333 -25.26 2.55 -3.46
CA PHE A 333 -24.67 1.31 -2.94
C PHE A 333 -25.71 0.44 -2.21
N ALA A 334 -26.47 1.03 -1.29
CA ALA A 334 -27.48 0.30 -0.53
C ALA A 334 -28.60 -0.27 -1.42
N GLU A 335 -29.04 0.48 -2.44
CA GLU A 335 -30.04 0.04 -3.43
C GLU A 335 -29.55 -1.17 -4.24
N HIS A 336 -28.24 -1.29 -4.48
CA HIS A 336 -27.61 -2.41 -5.17
C HIS A 336 -27.16 -3.54 -4.23
N GLY A 337 -27.67 -3.55 -2.99
CA GLY A 337 -27.44 -4.62 -2.02
C GLY A 337 -26.06 -4.58 -1.36
N VAL A 338 -25.30 -3.49 -1.52
CA VAL A 338 -24.01 -3.31 -0.86
C VAL A 338 -24.24 -2.84 0.58
N THR A 339 -23.78 -3.63 1.53
CA THR A 339 -23.88 -3.39 2.96
C THR A 339 -22.49 -3.08 3.52
N VAL A 340 -22.37 -1.96 4.23
CA VAL A 340 -21.16 -1.63 4.98
C VAL A 340 -21.29 -2.21 6.38
N GLU A 341 -20.42 -3.15 6.73
CA GLU A 341 -20.46 -3.77 8.05
C GLU A 341 -20.06 -2.74 9.11
N PRO A 342 -20.87 -2.55 10.17
CA PRO A 342 -20.47 -1.78 11.32
C PRO A 342 -19.15 -2.30 11.90
N PHE A 343 -18.33 -1.39 12.38
CA PHE A 343 -17.15 -1.74 13.12
C PHE A 343 -17.55 -2.22 14.52
N GLU A 344 -17.50 -3.53 14.71
CA GLU A 344 -17.67 -4.13 16.03
C GLU A 344 -16.36 -3.98 16.82
N LYS A 345 -16.43 -3.23 17.93
CA LYS A 345 -15.33 -3.19 18.88
C LYS A 345 -15.03 -4.60 19.35
N ALA A 346 -13.73 -4.87 19.53
CA ALA A 346 -13.25 -6.14 20.04
C ALA A 346 -14.08 -6.59 21.25
N VAL A 347 -14.63 -7.80 21.19
CA VAL A 347 -15.41 -8.35 22.30
C VAL A 347 -14.50 -8.48 23.51
N ALA A 348 -14.86 -7.84 24.63
CA ALA A 348 -14.16 -8.04 25.89
C ALA A 348 -14.28 -9.51 26.31
N GLY A 349 -13.15 -10.23 26.34
CA GLY A 349 -13.15 -11.69 26.55
C GLY A 349 -13.51 -12.52 25.31
N GLY A 350 -13.37 -11.95 24.11
CA GLY A 350 -13.47 -12.67 22.85
C GLY A 350 -12.50 -13.85 22.76
N LYS A 351 -12.70 -14.73 21.79
CA LYS A 351 -12.01 -16.05 21.75
C LYS A 351 -10.50 -15.97 21.51
N PHE A 352 -10.03 -14.81 21.10
CA PHE A 352 -8.61 -14.48 20.93
C PHE A 352 -8.18 -13.31 21.83
N ALA A 353 -8.92 -12.97 22.88
CA ALA A 353 -8.62 -11.85 23.75
C ALA A 353 -7.18 -11.92 24.30
N GLY A 354 -6.37 -10.91 23.95
CA GLY A 354 -4.96 -10.82 24.35
C GLY A 354 -4.01 -11.76 23.60
N MET A 355 -4.52 -12.60 22.70
CA MET A 355 -3.73 -13.54 21.91
C MET A 355 -3.17 -12.87 20.66
N THR A 356 -1.92 -13.17 20.31
CA THR A 356 -1.32 -12.83 19.01
C THR A 356 -1.43 -14.00 18.05
N VAL A 357 -2.13 -13.80 16.93
CA VAL A 357 -2.37 -14.83 15.90
C VAL A 357 -1.63 -14.49 14.62
N VAL A 358 -1.00 -15.48 13.98
CA VAL A 358 -0.31 -15.34 12.69
C VAL A 358 -0.93 -16.29 11.66
N PHE A 359 -1.18 -15.79 10.46
CA PHE A 359 -1.64 -16.59 9.33
C PHE A 359 -0.49 -16.89 8.37
N THR A 360 -0.41 -18.13 7.89
CA THR A 360 0.56 -18.55 6.87
C THR A 360 -0.06 -19.52 5.88
N GLY A 361 0.46 -19.54 4.65
CA GLY A 361 -0.15 -20.29 3.55
C GLY A 361 -1.32 -19.56 2.90
N THR A 362 -1.91 -20.17 1.88
CA THR A 362 -3.15 -19.73 1.25
C THR A 362 -4.31 -20.40 1.99
N LEU A 363 -5.25 -19.59 2.48
CA LEU A 363 -6.45 -20.08 3.13
C LEU A 363 -7.47 -20.43 2.03
N GLU A 364 -8.16 -21.55 2.18
CA GLU A 364 -9.12 -22.14 1.25
C GLU A 364 -10.42 -21.32 1.18
N THR A 365 -10.88 -20.77 2.31
CA THR A 365 -12.21 -20.17 2.44
C THR A 365 -12.20 -18.68 2.78
N LEU A 366 -11.15 -18.20 3.44
CA LEU A 366 -10.99 -16.80 3.81
C LEU A 366 -9.77 -16.20 3.12
N SER A 367 -9.81 -14.92 2.79
CA SER A 367 -8.57 -14.18 2.55
C SER A 367 -7.80 -14.01 3.86
N ARG A 368 -6.47 -13.84 3.76
CA ARG A 368 -5.66 -13.58 4.96
C ARG A 368 -6.08 -12.32 5.70
N ASP A 369 -6.55 -11.30 4.98
CA ASP A 369 -6.90 -10.03 5.62
C ASP A 369 -8.24 -10.14 6.34
N GLU A 370 -9.23 -10.87 5.79
CA GLU A 370 -10.46 -11.22 6.52
C GLU A 370 -10.15 -12.01 7.79
N ALA A 371 -9.28 -13.02 7.71
CA ALA A 371 -8.93 -13.83 8.87
C ALA A 371 -8.25 -13.01 9.98
N LYS A 372 -7.44 -12.01 9.62
CA LYS A 372 -6.86 -11.06 10.57
C LYS A 372 -7.91 -10.18 11.22
N GLU A 373 -8.90 -9.69 10.47
CA GLU A 373 -9.97 -8.88 11.07
C GLU A 373 -10.84 -9.69 12.03
N ILE A 374 -11.13 -10.95 11.72
CA ILE A 374 -11.83 -11.84 12.65
C ILE A 374 -11.06 -11.96 13.97
N VAL A 375 -9.73 -12.15 13.93
CA VAL A 375 -8.90 -12.21 15.14
C VAL A 375 -9.01 -10.91 15.95
N ARG A 376 -8.95 -9.76 15.28
CA ARG A 376 -9.06 -8.45 15.96
C ARG A 376 -10.42 -8.25 16.61
N ARG A 377 -11.50 -8.63 15.91
CA ARG A 377 -12.87 -8.57 16.45
C ARG A 377 -13.07 -9.46 17.68
N GLU A 378 -12.38 -10.59 17.72
CA GLU A 378 -12.36 -11.52 18.86
C GLU A 378 -11.34 -11.13 19.95
N GLY A 379 -10.79 -9.90 19.91
CA GLY A 379 -9.91 -9.34 20.94
C GLY A 379 -8.42 -9.69 20.80
N GLY A 380 -8.02 -10.30 19.69
CA GLY A 380 -6.65 -10.70 19.42
C GLY A 380 -5.85 -9.71 18.56
N THR A 381 -4.54 -9.90 18.52
CA THR A 381 -3.62 -9.16 17.66
C THR A 381 -3.20 -10.02 16.48
N ALA A 382 -3.55 -9.60 15.26
CA ALA A 382 -3.07 -10.24 14.06
C ALA A 382 -1.66 -9.76 13.69
N SER A 383 -0.66 -10.65 13.76
CA SER A 383 0.74 -10.37 13.43
C SER A 383 1.16 -10.94 12.06
N ALA A 384 2.09 -10.28 11.40
CA ALA A 384 2.65 -10.73 10.13
C ALA A 384 3.78 -11.76 10.30
N SER A 385 4.34 -11.89 11.51
CA SER A 385 5.52 -12.71 11.80
C SER A 385 5.32 -13.56 13.05
N VAL A 386 5.74 -14.83 12.99
CA VAL A 386 5.81 -15.70 14.16
C VAL A 386 6.98 -15.29 15.04
N SER A 387 6.71 -15.09 16.32
CA SER A 387 7.65 -14.71 17.38
C SER A 387 7.34 -15.48 18.66
N ALA A 388 8.18 -15.36 19.70
CA ALA A 388 7.90 -15.93 21.02
C ALA A 388 6.64 -15.33 21.69
N LYS A 389 6.15 -14.18 21.21
CA LYS A 389 4.89 -13.56 21.66
C LYS A 389 3.68 -14.01 20.84
N THR A 390 3.87 -14.93 19.89
CA THR A 390 2.77 -15.47 19.09
C THR A 390 2.12 -16.62 19.86
N ASP A 391 0.82 -16.52 20.08
CA ASP A 391 0.06 -17.53 20.81
C ASP A 391 -0.48 -18.61 19.87
N LEU A 392 -0.80 -18.26 18.62
CA LEU A 392 -1.45 -19.15 17.66
C LEU A 392 -0.98 -18.90 16.22
N VAL A 393 -0.77 -19.97 15.46
CA VAL A 393 -0.50 -19.90 14.02
C VAL A 393 -1.54 -20.71 13.25
N VAL A 394 -2.26 -20.05 12.34
CA VAL A 394 -3.23 -20.70 11.45
C VAL A 394 -2.54 -21.07 10.14
N LEU A 395 -2.59 -22.36 9.82
CA LEU A 395 -1.95 -22.96 8.65
C LEU A 395 -2.98 -23.13 7.52
N GLY A 396 -2.75 -22.43 6.42
CA GLY A 396 -3.36 -22.70 5.12
C GLY A 396 -2.46 -23.58 4.23
N GLU A 397 -2.89 -23.83 3.00
CA GLU A 397 -2.09 -24.55 2.01
C GLU A 397 -0.73 -23.87 1.79
N ASN A 398 0.34 -24.65 1.61
CA ASN A 398 1.70 -24.14 1.40
C ASN A 398 2.22 -23.24 2.53
N ALA A 399 1.86 -23.53 3.80
CA ALA A 399 2.24 -22.76 4.99
C ALA A 399 3.74 -22.53 5.26
N GLY A 400 4.63 -23.14 4.48
CA GLY A 400 6.01 -22.69 4.27
C GLY A 400 6.87 -22.49 5.52
N SER A 401 7.67 -21.42 5.52
CA SER A 401 8.68 -21.13 6.54
C SER A 401 8.11 -20.72 7.91
N LYS A 402 6.92 -20.13 7.96
CA LYS A 402 6.28 -19.73 9.22
C LYS A 402 5.71 -20.93 9.99
N ALA A 403 5.23 -21.97 9.30
CA ALA A 403 4.80 -23.22 9.94
C ALA A 403 5.96 -23.89 10.69
N LYS A 404 7.13 -23.95 10.03
CA LYS A 404 8.37 -24.45 10.64
C LYS A 404 8.76 -23.62 11.86
N LYS A 405 8.75 -22.29 11.73
CA LYS A 405 9.07 -21.37 12.84
C LYS A 405 8.10 -21.51 14.02
N ALA A 406 6.81 -21.78 13.78
CA ALA A 406 5.83 -22.02 14.83
C ALA A 406 6.15 -23.31 15.60
N GLN A 407 6.46 -24.39 14.87
CA GLN A 407 6.86 -25.67 15.43
C GLN A 407 8.15 -25.55 16.26
N GLU A 408 9.15 -24.81 15.77
CA GLU A 408 10.42 -24.56 16.48
C GLU A 408 10.24 -23.77 17.78
N LEU A 409 9.29 -22.82 17.80
CA LEU A 409 8.99 -21.99 18.97
C LEU A 409 7.95 -22.63 19.91
N GLY A 410 7.43 -23.82 19.59
CA GLY A 410 6.40 -24.50 20.38
C GLY A 410 5.07 -23.77 20.41
N VAL A 411 4.79 -22.93 19.41
CA VAL A 411 3.54 -22.16 19.30
C VAL A 411 2.42 -23.06 18.78
N GLU A 412 1.21 -22.90 19.33
CA GLU A 412 0.03 -23.68 18.90
C GLU A 412 -0.22 -23.46 17.40
N THR A 413 -0.36 -24.54 16.62
CA THR A 413 -0.70 -24.49 15.20
C THR A 413 -2.05 -25.15 14.94
N ILE A 414 -2.93 -24.48 14.21
CA ILE A 414 -4.25 -25.02 13.83
C ILE A 414 -4.49 -24.89 12.32
N SER A 415 -5.35 -25.73 11.76
CA SER A 415 -5.82 -25.56 10.38
C SER A 415 -6.84 -24.42 10.28
N GLU A 416 -7.11 -23.93 9.07
CA GLU A 416 -8.19 -22.98 8.81
C GLU A 416 -9.55 -23.50 9.30
N GLN A 417 -9.88 -24.78 9.06
CA GLN A 417 -11.13 -25.36 9.56
C GLN A 417 -11.22 -25.33 11.09
N ALA A 418 -10.12 -25.58 11.79
CA ALA A 418 -10.08 -25.48 13.25
C ALA A 418 -10.20 -24.02 13.73
N PHE A 419 -9.65 -23.07 12.97
CA PHE A 419 -9.82 -21.64 13.21
C PHE A 419 -11.30 -21.22 13.08
N LEU A 420 -11.96 -21.63 11.99
CA LEU A 420 -13.39 -21.40 11.76
C LEU A 420 -14.24 -22.00 12.89
N LYS A 421 -13.96 -23.25 13.28
CA LYS A 421 -14.65 -23.90 14.39
C LYS A 421 -14.45 -23.17 15.72
N ARG A 422 -13.24 -22.66 15.97
CA ARG A 422 -12.93 -21.89 17.20
C ARG A 422 -13.78 -20.62 17.23
N ILE A 423 -13.92 -19.91 16.12
CA ILE A 423 -14.80 -18.73 16.03
C ILE A 423 -16.30 -19.07 15.92
N GLY A 424 -16.66 -20.34 15.80
CA GLY A 424 -18.07 -20.79 15.80
C GLY A 424 -18.72 -20.72 14.42
N ARG A 425 -17.92 -20.81 13.36
CA ARG A 425 -18.36 -20.94 11.97
C ARG A 425 -18.23 -22.38 11.48
#